data_AF-A0A7C2JM30-F1
#
_entry.id   AF-A0A7C2JM30-F1
#
_cell.length_a   1.000
_cell.length_b   1.000
_cell.length_c   1.000
_cell.angle_alpha   90.00
_cell.angle_beta   90.00
_cell.angle_gamma   90.00
#
_symmetry.space_group_name_H-M   'P 1'
#
loop_
_entity.id
_entity.type
_entity.pdbx_description
1 polymer ?
#
loop_
_entity_poly.entity_id
_entity_poly.type
_entity_poly.pdbx_seq_one_letter_code
_entity_poly.pdbx_strand_id
1 'polypeptide(L)'
;HFDRCIKCYACRNACPQCFCPECALEEALWVEAGKVPPTYPTFHLIRAMHTAGKCVGCRECELSCPAGIPLTTLYALIREDVKEMFGYEPGADLEQQPPLVLPMEVEG
;
A
#
# COMPACT_ATOMS: atom_id res chain seq x y z
N HIS A 1 -4.38 6.67 -15.83
CA HIS A 1 -3.23 6.96 -14.94
C HIS A 1 -2.50 5.69 -14.53
N PHE A 2 -3.18 4.72 -13.90
CA PHE A 2 -2.55 3.49 -13.39
C PHE A 2 -2.06 2.51 -14.46
N ASP A 3 -2.62 2.60 -15.67
CA ASP A 3 -2.20 1.94 -16.90
C ASP A 3 -0.78 2.32 -17.37
N ARG A 4 -0.20 3.39 -16.83
CA ARG A 4 1.20 3.80 -17.09
C ARG A 4 2.21 3.11 -16.19
N CYS A 5 1.77 2.23 -15.28
CA CYS A 5 2.65 1.60 -14.30
C CYS A 5 3.63 0.64 -14.97
N ILE A 6 4.93 0.85 -14.73
CA ILE A 6 6.00 0.02 -15.29
C ILE A 6 6.47 -1.10 -14.34
N LYS A 7 5.73 -1.38 -13.26
CA LYS A 7 6.09 -2.34 -12.20
C LYS A 7 7.54 -2.20 -11.70
N CYS A 8 8.04 -0.98 -11.55
CA CYS A 8 9.40 -0.72 -11.05
C CYS A 8 9.54 -0.85 -9.51
N TYR A 9 8.42 -1.03 -8.80
CA TYR A 9 8.36 -1.12 -7.34
C TYR A 9 8.90 0.10 -6.56
N ALA A 10 9.26 1.22 -7.21
CA ALA A 10 9.72 2.43 -6.53
C ALA A 10 8.73 2.89 -5.45
N CYS A 11 7.44 2.89 -5.76
CA CYS A 11 6.38 3.26 -4.80
C CYS A 11 6.25 2.32 -3.59
N ARG A 12 6.67 1.05 -3.71
CA ARG A 12 6.75 0.10 -2.59
C ARG A 12 8.02 0.38 -1.79
N ASN A 13 9.16 0.42 -2.47
CA ASN A 13 10.47 0.46 -1.84
C ASN A 13 10.73 1.80 -1.11
N ALA A 14 10.12 2.88 -1.58
CA ALA A 14 10.23 4.19 -0.93
C ALA A 14 9.24 4.35 0.26
N CYS A 15 8.33 3.39 0.48
CA CYS A 15 7.34 3.47 1.54
C CYS A 15 7.89 2.91 2.85
N PRO A 16 7.99 3.70 3.94
CA PRO A 16 8.57 3.24 5.21
C PRO A 16 7.73 2.15 5.91
N GLN A 17 6.48 1.98 5.50
CA GLN A 17 5.55 0.99 6.06
C GLN A 17 5.57 -0.35 5.30
N CYS A 18 6.34 -0.45 4.22
CA CYS A 18 6.46 -1.65 3.38
C CYS A 18 7.74 -2.42 3.73
N PHE A 19 7.75 -3.09 4.88
CA PHE A 19 8.92 -3.82 5.41
C PHE A 19 8.73 -5.35 5.47
N CYS A 20 7.64 -5.87 4.90
CA CYS A 20 7.35 -7.31 4.93
C CYS A 20 8.46 -8.11 4.21
N PRO A 21 8.90 -9.25 4.76
CA PRO A 21 9.93 -10.10 4.14
C PRO A 21 9.43 -10.71 2.83
N GLU A 22 8.13 -11.03 2.78
CA GLU A 22 7.44 -11.55 1.60
C GLU A 22 6.33 -10.58 1.19
N CYS A 23 6.11 -10.40 -0.11
CA CYS A 23 5.17 -9.42 -0.62
C CYS A 23 4.25 -10.03 -1.68
N ALA A 24 2.93 -9.96 -1.45
CA ALA A 24 1.92 -10.38 -2.42
C ALA A 24 2.05 -9.72 -3.81
N LEU A 25 2.73 -8.58 -3.91
CA LEU A 25 3.01 -7.94 -5.20
C LEU A 25 4.05 -8.69 -6.05
N GLU A 26 4.86 -9.56 -5.44
CA GLU A 26 5.86 -10.40 -6.10
C GLU A 26 5.34 -11.81 -6.42
N GLU A 27 4.20 -12.19 -5.85
CA GLU A 27 3.58 -13.49 -6.05
C GLU A 27 2.78 -13.54 -7.37
N ALA A 28 3.12 -14.49 -8.24
CA ALA A 28 2.49 -14.65 -9.55
C ALA A 28 0.97 -14.90 -9.50
N LEU A 29 0.46 -15.44 -8.38
CA LEU A 29 -0.97 -15.66 -8.16
C LEU A 29 -1.75 -14.33 -8.14
N TRP A 30 -1.16 -13.29 -7.58
CA TRP A 30 -1.79 -11.99 -7.40
C TRP A 30 -1.37 -10.99 -8.47
N VAL A 31 -0.09 -11.02 -8.87
CA VAL A 31 0.47 -10.13 -9.87
C VAL A 31 1.25 -10.94 -10.90
N GLU A 32 0.69 -11.01 -12.12
CA GLU A 32 1.29 -11.75 -13.23
C GLU A 32 2.73 -11.28 -13.52
N ALA A 33 3.68 -12.21 -13.52
CA ALA A 33 5.09 -11.94 -13.82
C ALA A 33 5.27 -11.47 -15.28
N GLY A 34 6.23 -10.57 -15.52
CA GLY A 34 6.57 -10.10 -16.87
C GLY A 34 5.56 -9.16 -17.56
N LYS A 35 4.28 -9.15 -17.14
CA LYS A 35 3.24 -8.30 -17.75
C LYS A 35 3.29 -6.84 -17.32
N VAL A 36 3.66 -5.95 -18.21
CA VAL A 36 3.74 -4.49 -17.96
C VAL A 36 2.86 -3.75 -18.97
N PRO A 37 1.91 -2.89 -18.54
CA PRO A 37 1.55 -2.58 -17.14
C PRO A 37 0.94 -3.77 -16.39
N PRO A 38 0.90 -3.75 -15.04
CA PRO A 38 0.19 -4.78 -14.29
C PRO A 38 -1.28 -4.80 -14.72
N THR A 39 -1.90 -5.98 -14.66
CA THR A 39 -3.36 -6.10 -14.82
C THR A 39 -4.04 -5.17 -13.81
N TYR A 40 -4.80 -4.21 -14.33
CA TYR A 40 -5.56 -3.28 -13.52
C TYR A 40 -6.80 -3.97 -12.93
N PRO A 41 -7.16 -3.73 -11.66
CA PRO A 41 -6.51 -2.85 -10.67
C PRO A 41 -5.54 -3.56 -9.72
N THR A 42 -5.30 -4.86 -9.88
CA THR A 42 -4.82 -5.77 -8.84
C THR A 42 -3.57 -5.28 -8.10
N PHE A 43 -2.49 -4.93 -8.81
CA PHE A 43 -1.25 -4.45 -8.18
C PHE A 43 -1.47 -3.23 -7.26
N HIS A 44 -2.19 -2.23 -7.76
CA HIS A 44 -2.37 -0.97 -7.04
C HIS A 44 -3.35 -1.15 -5.89
N LEU A 45 -4.41 -1.94 -6.08
CA LEU A 45 -5.41 -2.21 -5.05
C LEU A 45 -4.85 -3.04 -3.89
N ILE A 46 -4.10 -4.11 -4.16
CA ILE A 46 -3.43 -4.91 -3.12
C ILE A 46 -2.54 -4.01 -2.26
N ARG A 47 -1.69 -3.21 -2.91
CA ARG A 47 -0.80 -2.29 -2.19
C ARG A 47 -1.60 -1.29 -1.35
N ALA A 48 -2.70 -0.76 -1.90
CA ALA A 48 -3.55 0.20 -1.19
C ALA A 48 -4.14 -0.41 0.08
N MET A 49 -4.70 -1.62 -0.02
CA MET A 49 -5.26 -2.37 1.11
C MET A 49 -4.21 -2.70 2.17
N HIS A 50 -3.01 -3.14 1.77
CA HIS A 50 -1.92 -3.45 2.72
C HIS A 50 -1.45 -2.21 3.52
N THR A 51 -1.70 -1.01 3.00
CA THR A 51 -1.34 0.25 3.65
C THR A 51 -2.51 0.94 4.35
N ALA A 52 -3.73 0.38 4.31
CA ALA A 52 -4.96 1.03 4.79
C ALA A 52 -4.85 1.53 6.24
N GLY A 53 -4.32 0.70 7.14
CA GLY A 53 -4.10 1.04 8.55
C GLY A 53 -2.70 1.57 8.88
N LYS A 54 -1.86 1.90 7.89
CA LYS A 54 -0.45 2.28 8.12
C LYS A 54 -0.05 3.57 7.42
N CYS A 55 -0.72 3.93 6.33
CA CYS A 55 -0.35 5.07 5.52
C CYS A 55 -0.65 6.37 6.30
N VAL A 56 0.36 7.21 6.51
CA VAL A 56 0.20 8.55 7.11
C VAL A 56 0.17 9.67 6.07
N GLY A 57 0.11 9.32 4.78
CA GLY A 57 0.04 10.31 3.70
C GLY A 57 1.34 11.05 3.39
N CYS A 58 2.52 10.49 3.69
CA CYS A 58 3.83 11.13 3.43
C CYS A 58 4.17 11.36 1.95
N ARG A 59 3.40 10.79 1.01
CA ARG A 59 3.51 10.95 -0.46
C ARG A 59 4.79 10.42 -1.13
N GLU A 60 5.72 9.83 -0.38
CA GLU A 60 6.98 9.33 -0.95
C GLU A 60 6.77 8.32 -2.09
N CYS A 61 5.72 7.50 -2.00
CA CYS A 61 5.32 6.57 -3.06
C CYS A 61 4.98 7.26 -4.40
N GLU A 62 4.40 8.46 -4.38
CA GLU A 62 4.04 9.23 -5.55
C GLU A 62 5.23 10.01 -6.10
N LEU A 63 6.02 10.62 -5.21
CA LEU A 63 7.24 11.35 -5.57
C LEU A 63 8.29 10.45 -6.22
N SER A 64 8.41 9.21 -5.73
CA SER A 64 9.31 8.20 -6.29
C SER A 64 8.82 7.57 -7.61
N CYS A 65 7.59 7.85 -8.06
CA CYS A 65 7.02 7.18 -9.22
C CYS A 65 7.57 7.77 -10.54
N PRO A 66 8.40 7.05 -11.32
CA PRO A 66 8.93 7.57 -12.57
C PRO A 66 7.85 7.75 -13.66
N ALA A 67 6.69 7.10 -13.49
CA ALA A 67 5.54 7.24 -14.37
C ALA A 67 4.57 8.37 -13.96
N GLY A 68 4.84 9.08 -12.85
CA GLY A 68 3.99 10.18 -12.36
C GLY A 68 2.56 9.73 -12.04
N ILE A 69 2.39 8.55 -11.44
CA ILE A 69 1.06 8.02 -11.07
C ILE A 69 0.64 8.64 -9.73
N PRO A 70 -0.56 9.24 -9.63
CA PRO A 70 -1.07 9.86 -8.40
C PRO A 70 -1.56 8.81 -7.40
N LEU A 71 -0.62 8.03 -6.84
CA LEU A 71 -0.93 6.92 -5.94
C LEU A 71 -1.65 7.39 -4.67
N THR A 72 -1.37 8.61 -4.21
CA THR A 72 -1.93 9.13 -2.95
C THR A 72 -3.43 9.39 -3.03
N THR A 73 -4.00 9.57 -4.24
CA THR A 73 -5.44 9.70 -4.43
C THR A 73 -6.17 8.44 -3.94
N LEU A 74 -5.70 7.26 -4.33
CA LEU A 74 -6.30 6.00 -3.88
C LEU A 74 -6.10 5.79 -2.38
N TYR A 75 -4.92 6.11 -1.85
CA TYR A 75 -4.63 5.91 -0.43
C TYR A 75 -5.36 6.90 0.48
N ALA A 76 -5.66 8.10 0.00
CA ALA A 76 -6.49 9.05 0.74
C ALA A 76 -7.92 8.53 0.91
N LEU A 77 -8.52 7.99 -0.17
CA LEU A 77 -9.85 7.39 -0.12
C LEU A 77 -9.91 6.24 0.89
N ILE A 78 -8.96 5.31 0.83
CA ILE A 78 -8.93 4.17 1.75
C ILE A 78 -8.71 4.60 3.21
N ARG A 79 -7.90 5.64 3.47
CA ARG A 79 -7.75 6.16 4.84
C ARG A 79 -9.04 6.77 5.36
N GLU A 80 -9.79 7.48 4.52
CA GLU A 80 -11.10 8.00 4.89
C GLU A 80 -12.05 6.84 5.22
N ASP A 81 -12.12 5.83 4.35
CA ASP A 81 -12.94 4.64 4.59
C ASP A 81 -12.57 3.95 5.92
N VAL A 82 -11.27 3.80 6.23
CA VAL A 82 -10.79 3.23 7.50
C VAL A 82 -11.21 4.08 8.70
N LYS A 83 -11.11 5.41 8.58
CA LYS A 83 -11.52 6.34 9.64
C LYS A 83 -13.03 6.28 9.88
N GLU A 84 -13.84 6.28 8.83
CA GLU A 84 -15.30 6.22 8.93
C GLU A 84 -15.77 4.88 9.51
N MET A 85 -15.19 3.76 9.07
CA MET A 85 -15.62 2.43 9.50
C MET A 85 -15.12 2.04 10.89
N PHE A 86 -13.91 2.48 11.28
CA PHE A 86 -13.24 1.99 12.48
C PHE A 86 -12.86 3.08 13.48
N GLY A 87 -13.09 4.36 13.17
CA GLY A 87 -12.61 5.45 14.02
C GLY A 87 -11.09 5.45 14.18
N TYR A 88 -10.35 4.98 13.17
CA TYR A 88 -8.91 4.81 13.20
C TYR A 88 -8.21 5.73 12.20
N GLU A 89 -7.26 6.53 12.67
CA GLU A 89 -6.43 7.39 11.82
C GLU A 89 -4.94 7.04 12.06
N PRO A 90 -4.23 6.50 11.04
CA PRO A 90 -2.85 6.08 11.21
C PRO A 90 -1.96 7.21 11.73
N GLY A 91 -1.30 6.97 12.87
CA GLY A 91 -0.37 7.92 13.49
C GLY A 91 -1.01 9.03 14.32
N ALA A 92 -2.33 9.07 14.48
CA ALA A 92 -3.02 10.07 15.31
C ALA A 92 -2.93 9.78 16.81
N ASP A 93 -2.99 8.50 17.20
CA ASP A 93 -2.83 8.01 18.57
C ASP A 93 -1.91 6.78 18.57
N LEU A 94 -0.85 6.81 19.38
CA LEU A 94 0.14 5.73 19.47
C LEU A 94 -0.36 4.56 20.33
N GLU A 95 -1.32 4.79 21.20
CA GLU A 95 -1.91 3.76 22.07
C GLU A 95 -3.03 3.00 21.36
N GLN A 96 -3.64 3.61 20.33
CA GLN A 96 -4.69 2.97 19.53
C GLN A 96 -4.10 1.96 18.55
N GLN A 97 -4.48 0.69 18.70
CA GLN A 97 -4.08 -0.37 17.78
C GLN A 97 -4.84 -0.26 16.44
N PRO A 98 -4.21 -0.57 15.28
CA PRO A 98 -4.91 -0.62 14.01
C PRO A 98 -6.02 -1.70 13.98
N PRO A 99 -7.11 -1.51 13.22
CA PRO A 99 -8.28 -2.39 13.27
C PRO A 99 -8.09 -3.77 12.60
N LEU A 100 -7.00 -3.99 11.86
CA LEU A 100 -6.77 -5.18 11.03
C LEU A 100 -5.38 -5.81 11.25
N VAL A 101 -4.82 -5.72 12.46
CA VAL A 101 -3.55 -6.39 12.78
C VAL A 101 -3.84 -7.84 13.17
N LEU A 102 -3.21 -8.79 12.45
CA LEU A 102 -2.96 -10.11 13.03
C LEU A 102 -1.70 -9.98 13.90
N PRO A 103 -1.70 -10.50 15.13
CA PRO A 103 -0.47 -10.55 15.91
C PRO A 103 0.58 -11.28 15.06
N MET A 104 1.68 -10.60 14.74
CA MET A 104 2.85 -11.31 14.26
C MET A 104 3.24 -12.25 15.39
N GLU A 105 3.25 -13.56 15.13
CA GLU A 105 3.92 -14.50 16.02
C GLU A 105 5.39 -14.06 16.06
N VAL A 106 5.75 -13.34 17.11
CA VAL A 106 7.14 -13.02 17.41
C VAL A 106 7.70 -14.33 17.95
N GLU A 107 8.23 -15.19 17.07
CA GLU A 107 9.16 -16.22 17.52
C GLU A 107 10.33 -15.49 18.18
N GLY A 108 10.41 -15.62 19.51
CA GLY A 108 11.45 -15.03 20.35
C GLY A 108 12.80 -15.70 20.22
#